data_AF-A0A3D0U2R4-F1
#
_entry.id   AF-A0A3D0U2R4-F1
#
_cell.length_a   1.000
_cell.length_b   1.000
_cell.length_c   1.000
_cell.angle_alpha   90.00
_cell.angle_beta   90.00
_cell.angle_gamma   90.00
#
_symmetry.space_group_name_H-M   'P 1'
#
loop_
_entity.id
_entity.type
_entity.pdbx_description
1 polymer ?
#
loop_
_entity_poly.entity_id
_entity_poly.type
_entity_poly.pdbx_seq_one_letter_code
_entity_poly.pdbx_strand_id
1 'polypeptide(L)' 'KDLPWQQDISPYRVWVSEIMLQQTQVSTVIPYFERFMGRFPTLQALAESPQDEVLQHWSGLG' A
#
# COMPACT_ATOMS: atom_id res chain seq x y z
N LYS A 1 -13.52 -11.62 6.65
CA LYS A 1 -14.09 -10.34 6.14
C LYS A 1 -13.56 -9.25 7.07
N ASP A 2 -12.33 -8.81 6.83
CA ASP A 2 -11.66 -7.70 7.55
C ASP A 2 -10.36 -7.43 6.79
N LEU A 3 -10.46 -6.85 5.60
CA LEU A 3 -9.27 -6.50 4.82
C LEU A 3 -8.79 -5.10 5.27
N PRO A 4 -7.48 -4.87 5.42
CA PRO A 4 -6.96 -3.59 5.93
C PRO A 4 -7.42 -2.36 5.12
N TRP A 5 -7.58 -2.48 3.80
CA TRP A 5 -8.06 -1.41 2.93
C TRP A 5 -9.58 -1.18 2.98
N GLN A 6 -10.33 -2.09 3.61
CA GLN A 6 -11.75 -1.90 3.93
C GLN A 6 -11.97 -1.18 5.26
N GLN A 7 -10.90 -0.99 6.04
CA GLN A 7 -10.88 -0.14 7.24
C GLN A 7 -10.39 1.26 6.86
N ASP A 8 -11.01 2.28 7.48
CA ASP A 8 -10.71 3.71 7.25
C ASP A 8 -10.67 4.07 5.75
N ILE A 9 -11.70 3.64 5.01
CA ILE A 9 -11.76 3.71 3.55
C ILE A 9 -11.48 5.13 3.07
N SER A 10 -10.44 5.27 2.26
CA SER A 10 -10.11 6.50 1.55
C SER A 10 -9.76 6.18 0.09
N PRO A 11 -9.96 7.13 -0.85
CA PRO A 11 -9.59 6.91 -2.25
C PRO A 11 -8.12 6.50 -2.41
N TYR A 12 -7.24 7.05 -1.57
CA TYR A 12 -5.81 6.69 -1.56
C TYR A 12 -5.57 5.24 -1.15
N ARG A 13 -6.18 4.79 -0.04
CA ARG A 13 -6.05 3.40 0.45
C ARG A 13 -6.60 2.39 -0.55
N VAL A 14 -7.76 2.69 -1.14
CA VAL A 14 -8.37 1.85 -2.18
C VAL A 14 -7.44 1.76 -3.38
N TRP A 15 -6.98 2.90 -3.91
CA TRP A 15 -6.05 2.93 -5.03
C TRP A 15 -4.78 2.11 -4.78
N VAL A 16 -4.10 2.30 -3.64
CA VAL A 16 -2.90 1.53 -3.31
C VAL A 16 -3.20 0.03 -3.24
N SER A 17 -4.30 -0.36 -2.60
CA SER A 17 -4.69 -1.78 -2.51
C SER A 17 -4.96 -2.40 -3.88
N GLU A 18 -5.61 -1.66 -4.79
CA GLU A 18 -5.89 -2.14 -6.14
C GLU A 18 -4.61 -2.34 -6.94
N ILE A 19 -3.65 -1.39 -6.89
CA ILE A 19 -2.37 -1.54 -7.59
C ILE A 19 -1.60 -2.76 -7.07
N MET A 20 -1.54 -2.98 -5.76
CA MET A 20 -0.87 -4.15 -5.19
C MET A 20 -1.54 -5.47 -5.63
N LEU A 21 -2.87 -5.49 -5.70
CA LEU A 21 -3.66 -6.66 -6.08
C LEU A 21 -3.62 -6.99 -7.58
N GLN A 22 -3.08 -6.12 -8.45
CA GLN A 22 -2.99 -6.42 -9.89
C GLN A 22 -2.05 -7.60 -10.19
N GLN A 23 -1.01 -7.81 -9.38
CA GLN A 23 0.02 -8.82 -9.64
C GLN A 23 0.20 -9.84 -8.51
N THR A 24 -0.52 -9.69 -7.38
CA THR A 24 -0.32 -10.54 -6.20
C THR A 24 -1.62 -10.99 -5.54
N GLN A 25 -1.53 -12.09 -4.78
CA GLN A 25 -2.67 -12.65 -4.04
C GLN A 25 -2.95 -11.83 -2.77
N VAL A 26 -4.22 -11.80 -2.35
CA VAL A 26 -4.72 -11.05 -1.18
C VAL A 26 -3.89 -11.31 0.08
N SER A 27 -3.56 -12.58 0.37
CA SER A 27 -2.78 -12.96 1.56
C SER A 27 -1.37 -12.38 1.57
N THR A 28 -0.76 -12.25 0.39
CA THR A 28 0.56 -11.63 0.23
C THR A 28 0.47 -10.12 0.39
N VAL A 29 -0.57 -9.46 -0.13
CA VAL A 29 -0.71 -7.99 -0.08
C VAL A 29 -0.87 -7.45 1.33
N ILE A 30 -1.61 -8.14 2.21
CA ILE A 30 -1.95 -7.65 3.55
C ILE A 30 -0.74 -7.06 4.32
N PRO A 31 0.36 -7.82 4.55
CA PRO A 31 1.51 -7.29 5.28
C PRO A 31 2.26 -6.18 4.53
N TYR A 32 2.23 -6.16 3.20
CA TYR A 32 2.84 -5.08 2.41
C TYR A 32 2.02 -3.80 2.50
N PHE A 33 0.70 -3.92 2.38
CA PHE A 33 -0.22 -2.80 2.50
C PHE A 33 -0.13 -2.16 3.89
N GLU A 34 -0.11 -2.95 4.96
CA GLU A 34 0.02 -2.42 6.33
C GLU A 34 1.34 -1.67 6.54
N ARG A 35 2.46 -2.22 6.05
CA ARG A 35 3.78 -1.55 6.12
C ARG A 35 3.81 -0.29 5.27
N PHE A 36 3.26 -0.35 4.06
CA PHE A 36 3.22 0.78 3.14
C PHE A 36 2.37 1.91 3.70
N MET A 37 1.17 1.62 4.19
CA MET A 37 0.28 2.61 4.82
C MET A 37 0.81 3.12 6.17
N GLY A 38 1.60 2.32 6.88
CA GLY A 38 2.31 2.76 8.08
C GLY A 38 3.37 3.82 7.78
N ARG A 39 4.07 3.70 6.63
CA ARG A 39 5.10 4.67 6.22
C ARG A 39 4.54 5.86 5.45
N PHE A 40 3.59 5.59 4.56
CA PHE A 40 2.94 6.54 3.67
C PHE A 40 1.43 6.53 3.95
N PRO A 41 0.98 7.17 5.05
CA PRO A 41 -0.43 7.15 5.43
C PRO A 41 -1.33 7.97 4.49
N THR A 42 -0.74 8.92 3.75
CA THR A 42 -1.44 9.86 2.88
C THR A 42 -0.73 10.01 1.53
N LEU A 43 -1.47 10.47 0.52
CA LEU A 43 -0.91 10.76 -0.79
C LEU A 43 0.20 11.83 -0.73
N GLN A 44 0.05 12.82 0.16
CA GLN A 44 1.06 13.85 0.39
C GLN A 44 2.35 13.24 0.95
N ALA A 45 2.25 12.37 1.96
CA ALA A 45 3.41 11.68 2.52
C ALA A 45 4.13 10.83 1.48
N LEU A 46 3.38 10.18 0.57
CA LEU A 46 3.96 9.45 -0.56
C LEU A 46 4.68 10.39 -1.54
N ALA A 47 4.07 11.53 -1.88
CA ALA A 47 4.62 12.49 -2.84
C ALA A 47 5.86 13.23 -2.33
N GLU A 48 5.97 13.45 -1.01
CA GLU A 48 7.11 14.12 -0.37
C GLU A 48 8.28 13.16 -0.11
N SER A 49 8.05 11.84 -0.20
CA SER A 49 9.08 10.85 0.12
C SER A 49 10.02 10.59 -1.06
N PRO A 50 11.32 10.30 -0.80
CA PRO A 50 12.25 9.92 -1.84
C PRO A 50 11.79 8.67 -2.59
N GLN A 51 11.97 8.67 -3.92
CA GLN A 51 11.56 7.56 -4.78
C GLN A 51 12.18 6.22 -4.34
N ASP A 52 13.45 6.22 -3.94
CA ASP A 52 14.16 5.01 -3.49
C ASP A 52 13.50 4.39 -2.24
N GLU A 53 12.99 5.23 -1.34
CA GLU A 53 12.29 4.78 -0.15
C GLU A 53 10.95 4.13 -0.51
N VAL A 54 10.20 4.74 -1.42
CA VAL A 54 8.95 4.17 -1.93
C VAL A 54 9.20 2.81 -2.58
N LEU A 55 10.23 2.71 -3.43
CA LEU A 55 10.62 1.46 -4.09
C LEU A 55 11.05 0.39 -3.09
N GLN A 56 11.78 0.75 -2.03
CA GLN A 56 12.16 -0.19 -0.98
C GLN A 56 10.92 -0.81 -0.31
N HIS A 57 9.90 0.01 0.00
CA HIS A 57 8.65 -0.47 0.59
C HIS A 57 7.75 -1.23 -0.40
N TRP A 58 7.93 -1.00 -1.70
CA TRP A 58 7.22 -1.69 -2.78
C TRP A 58 7.90 -3.00 -3.22
N SER A 59 9.20 -3.14 -2.94
CA SER A 59 10.01 -4.28 -3.38
C SER A 59 9.50 -5.59 -2.80
N GLY A 60 9.36 -6.62 -3.64
CA GLY A 60 8.89 -7.96 -3.25
C GLY A 60 7.45 -8.29 -3.64
N LEU A 61 6.71 -7.34 -4.24
CA LEU A 61 5.37 -7.57 -4.82
C LEU A 61 5.39 -8.06 -6.29
N GLY A 62 6.56 -8.40 -6.85
CA GLY A 62 6.71 -8.85 -8.24
C GLY A 62 7.37 -7.80 -9.12
#